data_AF-A0A0K0D2W3-F1
#
_entry.id   AF-A0A0K0D2W3-F1
#
_cell.length_a   1.000
_cell.length_b   1.000
_cell.length_c   1.000
_cell.angle_alpha   90.00
_cell.angle_beta   90.00
_cell.angle_gamma   90.00
#
_symmetry.space_group_name_H-M   'P 1'
#
loop_
_entity.id
_entity.type
_entity.pdbx_description
1 polymer ?
#
loop_
_entity_poly.entity_id
_entity_poly.type
_entity_poly.pdbx_seq_one_letter_code
_entity_poly.pdbx_strand_id
1 'polypeptide(L)'
;MTSRNFWKHSIYQIKQPYYMDCGMPGRPPGEDVTTVWKRCTDNYDCSTKCVIRYQYYRTYKGGCPSTVMDPCEAMARLHNGGQKGCEMPSTLNYWEDIVKP
;
A
#
# COMPACT_ATOMS: atom_id res chain seq x y z
N MET A 1 -22.64 -10.51 1.59
CA MET A 1 -21.95 -9.20 1.44
C MET A 1 -21.17 -9.20 0.14
N THR A 2 -21.66 -8.50 -0.87
CA THR A 2 -21.00 -8.37 -2.18
C THR A 2 -19.76 -7.49 -2.05
N SER A 3 -18.63 -7.99 -2.56
CA SER A 3 -17.27 -7.43 -2.58
C SER A 3 -17.13 -5.94 -2.95
N ARG A 4 -18.16 -5.31 -3.56
CA ARG A 4 -18.06 -3.98 -4.14
C ARG A 4 -17.99 -2.80 -3.15
N ASN A 5 -18.45 -2.97 -1.90
CA ASN A 5 -18.53 -1.85 -0.94
C ASN A 5 -17.49 -1.86 0.17
N PHE A 6 -16.78 -2.97 0.36
CA PHE A 6 -15.75 -3.08 1.39
C PHE A 6 -14.59 -2.11 1.10
N TRP A 7 -14.17 -2.05 -0.16
CA TRP A 7 -13.06 -1.23 -0.63
C TRP A 7 -13.17 0.23 -0.18
N LYS A 8 -14.34 0.87 -0.32
CA LYS A 8 -14.53 2.29 -0.02
C LYS A 8 -14.25 2.70 1.44
N HIS A 9 -14.23 1.78 2.40
CA HIS A 9 -14.07 2.11 3.82
C HIS A 9 -12.69 1.73 4.39
N SER A 10 -11.82 1.11 3.59
CA SER A 10 -10.45 0.81 4.01
C SER A 10 -9.63 2.10 4.17
N ILE A 11 -8.86 2.18 5.27
CA ILE A 11 -8.05 3.35 5.67
C ILE A 11 -7.09 3.79 4.55
N TYR A 12 -6.44 2.83 3.88
CA TYR A 12 -5.47 3.11 2.80
C TYR A 12 -5.88 2.49 1.46
N GLN A 13 -7.10 1.95 1.32
CA GLN A 13 -7.55 1.28 0.10
C GLN A 13 -6.64 0.11 -0.35
N ILE A 14 -6.02 -0.60 0.60
CA ILE A 14 -5.04 -1.67 0.33
C ILE A 14 -5.72 -2.86 -0.35
N LYS A 15 -5.24 -3.25 -1.54
CA LYS A 15 -5.66 -4.45 -2.28
C LYS A 15 -5.11 -5.73 -1.65
N GLN A 16 -5.85 -6.84 -1.76
CA GLN A 16 -5.42 -8.13 -1.20
C GLN A 16 -4.02 -8.57 -1.68
N PRO A 17 -3.63 -8.41 -2.97
CA PRO A 17 -2.25 -8.66 -3.39
C PRO A 17 -1.21 -7.76 -2.71
N TYR A 18 -1.53 -6.47 -2.51
CA TYR A 18 -0.66 -5.55 -1.78
C TYR A 18 -0.45 -6.04 -0.33
N TYR A 19 -1.51 -6.51 0.32
CA TYR A 19 -1.43 -7.09 1.66
C TYR A 19 -0.57 -8.37 1.71
N MET A 20 -0.64 -9.21 0.68
CA MET A 20 0.25 -10.36 0.55
C MET A 20 1.72 -9.92 0.43
N ASP A 21 1.99 -8.93 -0.42
CA ASP A 21 3.32 -8.38 -0.65
C ASP A 21 3.93 -7.68 0.57
N CYS A 22 3.10 -7.09 1.45
CA CYS A 22 3.57 -6.48 2.70
C CYS A 22 3.84 -7.50 3.82
N GLY A 23 3.75 -8.80 3.51
CA GLY A 23 4.05 -9.89 4.43
C GLY A 23 2.90 -10.26 5.36
N MET A 24 1.66 -9.92 5.00
CA MET A 24 0.44 -10.32 5.71
C MET A 24 0.46 -10.07 7.23
N PRO A 25 0.71 -8.82 7.70
CA PRO A 25 0.77 -8.52 9.12
C PRO A 25 -0.53 -8.90 9.85
N GLY A 26 -0.39 -9.53 11.02
CA GLY A 26 -1.53 -9.93 11.84
C GLY A 26 -2.23 -11.21 11.37
N ARG A 27 -1.66 -11.95 10.41
CA ARG A 27 -2.16 -13.27 9.99
C ARG A 27 -1.50 -14.40 10.81
N PRO A 28 -2.27 -15.14 11.62
CA PRO A 28 -1.81 -16.37 12.25
C PRO A 28 -1.75 -17.53 11.23
N PRO A 29 -0.98 -18.59 11.51
CA PRO A 29 -0.95 -19.79 10.66
C PRO A 29 -2.35 -20.37 10.45
N GLY A 30 -2.68 -20.72 9.21
CA GLY A 30 -3.95 -21.37 8.87
C GLY A 30 -5.17 -20.45 8.70
N GLU A 31 -5.12 -19.17 9.10
CA GLU A 31 -6.25 -18.26 8.89
C GLU A 31 -6.36 -17.84 7.41
N ASP A 32 -7.60 -17.68 6.92
CA ASP A 32 -7.87 -17.25 5.55
C ASP A 32 -7.31 -15.85 5.28
N VAL A 33 -6.57 -15.70 4.18
CA VAL A 33 -5.91 -14.44 3.83
C VAL A 33 -6.93 -13.32 3.61
N THR A 34 -8.08 -13.63 3.01
CA THR A 34 -9.11 -12.62 2.70
C THR A 34 -9.70 -12.02 3.97
N THR A 35 -9.96 -12.87 4.97
CA THR A 35 -10.48 -12.48 6.29
C THR A 35 -9.52 -11.57 7.01
N VAL A 36 -8.24 -11.95 7.11
CA VAL A 36 -7.25 -11.13 7.82
C VAL A 36 -6.93 -9.85 7.06
N TRP A 37 -6.85 -9.91 5.73
CA TRP A 37 -6.68 -8.73 4.89
C TRP A 37 -7.74 -7.69 5.22
N LYS A 38 -9.03 -8.06 5.17
CA LYS A 38 -10.13 -7.14 5.51
C LYS A 38 -10.01 -6.56 6.92
N ARG A 39 -9.74 -7.41 7.92
CA ARG A 39 -9.52 -6.99 9.32
C ARG A 39 -8.36 -6.00 9.44
N CYS A 40 -7.26 -6.25 8.73
CA CYS A 40 -6.08 -5.41 8.76
C CYS A 40 -6.32 -4.05 8.09
N THR A 41 -7.04 -4.02 6.97
CA THR A 41 -7.29 -2.79 6.21
C THR A 41 -8.26 -1.80 6.85
N ASP A 42 -9.01 -2.27 7.84
CA ASP A 42 -9.91 -1.47 8.67
C ASP A 42 -9.27 -1.08 10.02
N ASN A 43 -8.07 -1.58 10.31
CA ASN A 43 -7.32 -1.27 11.52
C ASN A 43 -6.14 -0.36 11.18
N TYR A 44 -6.07 0.82 11.80
CA TYR A 44 -5.04 1.83 11.52
C TYR A 44 -3.64 1.26 11.68
N ASP A 45 -3.30 0.70 12.84
CA ASP A 45 -1.97 0.19 13.12
C ASP A 45 -1.54 -0.93 12.17
N CYS A 46 -2.45 -1.85 11.85
CA CYS A 46 -2.16 -2.97 10.95
C CYS A 46 -1.94 -2.48 9.52
N SER A 47 -2.83 -1.62 9.04
CA SER A 47 -2.78 -1.07 7.69
C SER A 47 -1.57 -0.16 7.50
N THR A 48 -1.22 0.70 8.46
CA THR A 48 0.01 1.50 8.45
C THR A 48 1.25 0.62 8.42
N LYS A 49 1.30 -0.44 9.25
CA LYS A 49 2.41 -1.41 9.22
C LYS A 49 2.55 -2.08 7.85
N CYS A 50 1.43 -2.39 7.19
CA CYS A 50 1.44 -2.97 5.86
C CYS A 50 2.02 -1.99 4.82
N VAL A 51 1.58 -0.73 4.81
CA VAL A 51 2.12 0.31 3.90
C VAL A 51 3.62 0.50 4.10
N ILE A 52 4.07 0.63 5.35
CA ILE A 52 5.49 0.81 5.68
C ILE A 52 6.33 -0.40 5.22
N ARG A 53 5.85 -1.63 5.47
CA ARG A 53 6.56 -2.85 5.03
C ARG A 53 6.61 -2.95 3.51
N TYR A 54 5.49 -2.69 2.84
CA TYR A 54 5.45 -2.67 1.38
C TYR A 54 6.48 -1.68 0.83
N GLN A 55 6.48 -0.45 1.36
CA GLN A 55 7.44 0.57 0.99
C GLN A 55 8.88 0.11 1.22
N TYR A 56 9.21 -0.42 2.39
CA TYR A 56 10.55 -0.89 2.71
C TYR A 56 11.01 -1.96 1.72
N TYR A 57 10.18 -2.96 1.43
CA TYR A 57 10.52 -4.00 0.46
C TYR A 57 10.70 -3.45 -0.95
N ARG A 58 9.89 -2.47 -1.37
CA ARG A 58 9.94 -1.90 -2.73
C ARG A 58 11.00 -0.81 -2.91
N THR A 59 11.40 -0.11 -1.86
CA THR A 59 12.53 0.83 -1.91
C THR A 59 13.87 0.12 -1.81
N TYR A 60 13.98 -0.90 -0.95
CA TYR A 60 15.23 -1.65 -0.80
C TYR A 60 15.46 -2.69 -1.91
N LYS A 61 14.40 -3.28 -2.48
CA LYS A 61 14.51 -4.31 -3.55
C LYS A 61 13.92 -3.91 -4.90
N GLY A 62 13.22 -2.77 -5.02
CA GLY A 62 12.31 -2.50 -6.15
C GLY A 62 12.67 -1.32 -7.05
N GLY A 63 13.79 -0.62 -6.82
CA GLY A 63 14.37 0.27 -7.85
C GLY A 63 13.95 1.74 -7.82
N CYS A 64 13.11 2.19 -6.89
CA CYS A 64 12.89 3.64 -6.73
C CYS A 64 14.18 4.33 -6.26
N PRO A 65 14.67 5.39 -6.95
CA PRO A 65 15.84 6.14 -6.51
C PRO A 65 15.49 6.92 -5.22
N SER A 66 15.74 6.32 -4.06
CA SER A 66 15.51 6.95 -2.75
C SER A 66 16.39 8.19 -2.50
N THR A 67 17.38 8.43 -3.34
CA THR A 67 18.32 9.56 -3.24
C THR A 67 17.93 10.78 -4.09
N VAL A 68 16.91 10.67 -4.95
CA VAL A 68 16.56 11.73 -5.92
C VAL A 68 15.09 12.19 -5.79
N MET A 69 14.27 11.47 -5.01
CA MET A 69 12.85 11.71 -4.85
C MET A 69 12.50 11.93 -3.38
N ASP A 70 11.56 12.84 -3.11
CA ASP A 70 11.01 13.02 -1.77
C ASP A 70 10.44 11.69 -1.22
N PRO A 71 10.74 11.31 0.03
CA PRO A 71 10.27 10.04 0.57
C PRO A 71 8.74 9.89 0.59
N CYS A 72 7.99 10.98 0.79
CA CYS A 72 6.53 10.97 0.76
C CYS A 72 6.01 10.82 -0.67
N GLU A 73 6.63 11.48 -1.65
CA GLU A 73 6.32 11.25 -3.07
C GLU A 73 6.53 9.78 -3.44
N ALA A 74 7.70 9.22 -3.12
CA ALA A 74 8.02 7.84 -3.43
C ALA A 74 7.01 6.87 -2.79
N MET A 75 6.63 7.11 -1.53
CA MET A 75 5.60 6.34 -0.82
C MET A 75 4.24 6.44 -1.49
N ALA A 76 3.77 7.65 -1.79
CA ALA A 76 2.47 7.87 -2.42
C ALA A 76 2.38 7.18 -3.79
N ARG A 77 3.43 7.33 -4.59
CA ARG A 77 3.49 6.76 -5.95
C ARG A 77 3.61 5.24 -5.93
N LEU A 78 4.41 4.66 -5.03
CA LEU A 78 4.47 3.20 -4.83
C LEU A 78 3.14 2.64 -4.29
N HIS A 79 2.46 3.37 -3.41
CA HIS A 79 1.14 2.99 -2.90
C HIS A 79 0.09 2.92 -4.02
N ASN A 80 0.09 3.91 -4.91
CA ASN A 80 -0.84 3.99 -6.04
C ASN A 80 -0.50 3.02 -7.18
N GLY A 81 0.76 2.99 -7.59
CA GLY A 81 1.22 2.28 -8.80
C GLY A 81 1.86 0.91 -8.55
N GLY A 82 1.96 0.46 -7.31
CA GLY A 82 2.65 -0.77 -6.95
C GLY A 82 4.17 -0.67 -7.14
N GLN A 83 4.84 -1.80 -7.38
CA GLN A 83 6.31 -1.92 -7.32
C GLN A 83 7.09 -0.90 -8.18
N LYS A 84 6.57 -0.49 -9.34
CA LYS A 84 7.21 0.50 -10.23
C LYS A 84 6.55 1.88 -10.17
N GLY A 85 5.70 2.12 -9.18
CA GLY A 85 4.87 3.32 -9.09
C GLY A 85 5.65 4.62 -9.18
N CYS A 86 6.83 4.70 -8.57
CA CYS A 86 7.69 5.88 -8.59
C CYS A 86 8.31 6.21 -9.97
N GLU A 87 8.39 5.23 -10.87
CA GLU A 87 8.94 5.43 -12.23
C GLU A 87 7.83 5.78 -13.24
N MET A 88 6.57 5.45 -12.91
CA MET A 88 5.45 5.62 -13.82
C MET A 88 4.92 7.06 -13.79
N PRO A 89 4.85 7.77 -14.93
CA PRO A 89 4.24 9.10 -14.98
C PRO A 89 2.76 9.11 -14.56
N SER A 90 2.05 8.00 -14.73
CA SER A 90 0.63 7.87 -14.35
C SER A 90 0.34 8.04 -12.86
N THR A 91 1.35 7.96 -12.00
CA THR A 91 1.20 8.16 -10.55
C THR A 91 1.50 9.59 -10.10
N LEU A 92 1.99 10.47 -11.00
CA LEU A 92 2.28 11.87 -10.68
C LEU A 92 1.02 12.61 -10.26
N ASN A 93 -0.08 12.45 -11.02
CA ASN A 93 -1.35 13.10 -10.69
C ASN A 93 -1.85 12.71 -9.28
N TYR A 94 -1.62 11.47 -8.87
CA TYR A 94 -1.99 11.02 -7.52
C TYR A 94 -1.18 11.73 -6.43
N TRP A 95 0.12 11.94 -6.67
CA TRP A 95 0.97 12.71 -5.77
C TRP A 95 0.56 14.19 -5.73
N GLU A 96 0.35 14.79 -6.90
CA GLU A 96 -0.10 16.17 -7.04
C GLU A 96 -1.43 16.41 -6.32
N ASP A 97 -2.35 15.43 -6.35
CA ASP A 97 -3.61 15.50 -5.61
C ASP A 97 -3.43 15.48 -4.09
N ILE A 98 -2.40 14.79 -3.58
CA ILE A 98 -2.11 14.69 -2.13
C ILE A 98 -1.49 15.98 -1.60
N VAL A 99 -0.61 16.63 -2.38
CA VAL A 99 0.11 17.84 -1.95
C VAL A 99 -0.63 19.13 -2.27
N LYS A 100 -1.79 19.06 -2.91
CA LYS A 100 -2.67 20.22 -3.08
C LYS A 100 -3.06 20.76 -1.70
N PRO A 101 -2.93 22.07 -1.46
CA PRO A 101 -3.29 22.70 -0.19
C PRO A 101 -4.80 22.68 0.06
#